data_AF-A0A6B3F3G7-F1
#
_entry.id   AF-A0A6B3F3G7-F1
#
_cell.length_a   1.000
_cell.length_b   1.000
_cell.length_c   1.000
_cell.angle_alpha   90.00
_cell.angle_beta   90.00
_cell.angle_gamma   90.00
#
_symmetry.space_group_name_H-M   'P 1'
#
loop_
_entity.id
_entity.type
_entity.pdbx_description
1 polymer ?
#
loop_
_entity_poly.entity_id
_entity_poly.type
_entity_poly.pdbx_seq_one_letter_code
_entity_poly.pdbx_strand_id
1 'polypeptide(L)'
;MGTINTALRELRTAQKSSKGVSLYSRFANRPAGRVLAACSYALRLTPNQVTVISALFSFAAVVGLAIGTPAVGLGVLVWLGLAIGFAFDSADGQLARLRGGGSAAGEWLDHVVDCAKITALHAAVLISFYRHPDAYGIDGEDAWLLLPLVFQFAAVVTF
;
A
#
# COMPACT_ATOMS: atom_id res chain seq x y z
N MET A 1 -23.73 13.38 14.83
CA MET A 1 -22.97 13.34 13.56
C MET A 1 -21.53 13.70 13.88
N GLY A 2 -20.57 12.79 13.69
CA GLY A 2 -19.16 13.11 13.95
C GLY A 2 -18.60 13.93 12.79
N THR A 3 -18.14 15.14 13.07
CA THR A 3 -17.43 15.96 12.08
C THR A 3 -16.00 15.43 11.91
N ILE A 4 -15.33 15.77 10.80
CA ILE A 4 -13.92 15.41 10.56
C ILE A 4 -13.04 15.80 11.77
N ASN A 5 -13.31 16.96 12.38
CA ASN A 5 -12.60 17.43 13.56
C ASN A 5 -12.80 16.54 14.80
N THR A 6 -14.00 16.00 15.00
CA THR A 6 -14.28 15.03 16.07
C THR A 6 -13.49 13.74 15.84
N ALA A 7 -13.54 13.20 14.62
CA ALA A 7 -12.83 11.99 14.24
C ALA A 7 -11.30 12.13 14.39
N LEU A 8 -10.73 13.26 13.97
CA LEU A 8 -9.30 13.54 14.12
C LEU A 8 -8.85 13.60 15.59
N ARG A 9 -9.72 14.09 16.48
CA ARG A 9 -9.44 14.18 17.92
C ARG A 9 -9.44 12.81 18.59
N GLU A 10 -10.40 11.96 18.25
CA GLU A 10 -10.50 10.58 18.73
C GLU A 10 -9.37 9.69 18.18
N LEU A 11 -9.00 9.86 16.91
CA LEU A 11 -7.88 9.14 16.31
C LEU A 11 -6.53 9.48 16.95
N ARG A 12 -6.39 10.66 17.58
CA ARG A 12 -5.16 11.04 18.28
C ARG A 12 -4.91 10.17 19.51
N THR A 13 -5.96 9.64 20.14
CA THR A 13 -5.87 8.80 21.35
C THR A 13 -5.89 7.30 21.05
N ALA A 14 -6.28 6.88 19.84
CA ALA A 14 -6.42 5.48 19.43
C ALA A 14 -5.31 4.96 18.49
N GLN A 15 -4.10 5.56 18.52
CA GLN A 15 -3.00 5.14 17.65
C GLN A 15 -2.20 3.94 18.22
N LYS A 16 -1.80 3.02 17.34
CA LYS A 16 -0.85 1.95 17.68
C LYS A 16 0.53 2.54 18.02
N SER A 17 1.28 1.86 18.88
CA SER A 17 2.68 2.19 19.19
C SER A 17 3.52 2.41 17.93
N SER A 18 4.48 3.33 18.02
CA SER A 18 5.42 3.66 16.94
C SER A 18 6.73 2.88 17.01
N LYS A 19 6.87 1.94 17.98
CA LYS A 19 8.06 1.08 18.08
C LYS A 19 8.07 0.08 16.91
N GLY A 20 9.22 -0.06 16.24
CA GLY A 20 9.42 -1.02 15.13
C GLY A 20 8.86 -0.60 13.78
N VAL A 21 8.40 0.65 13.63
CA VAL A 21 7.77 1.16 12.40
C VAL A 21 8.77 1.99 11.59
N SER A 22 8.77 1.84 10.27
CA SER A 22 9.66 2.62 9.38
C SER A 22 9.48 4.14 9.57
N LEU A 23 10.55 4.91 9.32
CA LEU A 23 10.51 6.37 9.41
C LEU A 23 9.43 6.96 8.50
N TYR A 24 9.30 6.43 7.28
CA TYR A 24 8.26 6.83 6.33
C TYR A 24 6.85 6.61 6.91
N SER A 25 6.58 5.42 7.45
CA SER A 25 5.26 5.12 8.01
C SER A 25 4.94 6.01 9.21
N ARG A 26 5.95 6.30 10.04
CA ARG A 26 5.80 7.17 11.21
C ARG A 26 5.49 8.63 10.84
N PHE A 27 6.21 9.21 9.88
CA PHE A 27 6.19 10.64 9.62
C PHE A 27 5.33 11.07 8.42
N ALA A 28 5.09 10.18 7.46
CA ALA A 28 4.28 10.48 6.28
C ALA A 28 2.98 9.67 6.27
N ASN A 29 3.10 8.33 6.32
CA ASN A 29 1.96 7.46 6.04
C ASN A 29 0.87 7.51 7.12
N ARG A 30 1.25 7.38 8.40
CA ARG A 30 0.28 7.41 9.51
C ARG A 30 -0.43 8.76 9.64
N PRO A 31 0.26 9.92 9.53
CA PRO A 31 -0.42 11.22 9.46
C PRO A 31 -1.40 11.34 8.29
N ALA A 32 -1.00 10.92 7.08
CA ALA A 32 -1.88 10.91 5.90
C ALA A 32 -3.11 10.00 6.11
N GLY A 33 -2.87 8.76 6.54
CA GLY A 33 -3.91 7.78 6.85
C GLY A 33 -4.90 8.25 7.91
N ARG A 34 -4.46 9.07 8.88
CA ARG A 34 -5.35 9.67 9.88
C ARG A 34 -6.33 10.68 9.29
N VAL A 35 -5.86 11.51 8.37
CA VAL A 35 -6.73 12.45 7.64
C VAL A 35 -7.70 11.66 6.77
N LEU A 36 -7.21 10.66 6.03
CA LEU A 36 -8.05 9.80 5.19
C LEU A 36 -9.08 9.00 6.00
N ALA A 37 -8.74 8.52 7.18
CA ALA A 37 -9.67 7.82 8.07
C ALA A 37 -10.78 8.76 8.57
N ALA A 38 -10.44 9.99 8.95
CA ALA A 38 -11.43 10.99 9.36
C ALA A 38 -12.36 11.40 8.20
N CYS A 39 -11.83 11.56 7.00
CA CYS A 39 -12.63 11.79 5.80
C CYS A 39 -13.54 10.60 5.49
N SER A 40 -13.01 9.38 5.55
CA SER A 40 -13.76 8.14 5.30
C SER A 40 -14.88 7.93 6.31
N TYR A 41 -14.64 8.31 7.58
CA TYR A 41 -15.67 8.32 8.62
C TYR A 41 -16.79 9.31 8.29
N ALA A 42 -16.46 10.53 7.87
CA ALA A 42 -17.43 11.55 7.46
C ALA A 42 -18.24 11.12 6.22
N LEU A 43 -17.60 10.42 5.28
CA LEU A 43 -18.21 9.83 4.08
C LEU A 43 -18.97 8.53 4.35
N ARG A 44 -19.03 8.08 5.61
CA ARG A 44 -19.72 6.84 6.04
C ARG A 44 -19.19 5.55 5.38
N LEU A 45 -17.93 5.55 4.94
CA LEU A 45 -17.29 4.34 4.41
C LEU A 45 -17.07 3.31 5.54
N THR A 46 -17.11 2.03 5.18
CA THR A 46 -16.70 0.92 6.06
C THR A 46 -15.19 0.68 5.94
N PRO A 47 -14.52 0.09 6.95
CA PRO A 47 -13.10 -0.27 6.84
C PRO A 47 -12.80 -1.11 5.59
N ASN A 48 -13.60 -2.14 5.31
CA ASN A 48 -13.40 -2.98 4.11
C ASN A 48 -13.52 -2.20 2.79
N GLN A 49 -14.39 -1.19 2.70
CA GLN A 49 -14.45 -0.33 1.52
C GLN A 49 -13.16 0.49 1.36
N VAL A 50 -12.57 0.94 2.47
CA VAL A 50 -11.29 1.65 2.46
C VAL A 50 -10.13 0.72 2.06
N THR A 51 -10.13 -0.52 2.54
CA THR A 51 -9.19 -1.57 2.10
C THR A 51 -9.30 -1.83 0.59
N VAL A 52 -10.52 -1.88 0.05
CA VAL A 52 -10.73 -2.03 -1.41
C VAL A 52 -10.18 -0.83 -2.18
N ILE A 53 -10.37 0.40 -1.68
CA ILE A 53 -9.78 1.60 -2.31
C ILE A 53 -8.25 1.53 -2.30
N SER A 54 -7.65 1.14 -1.16
CA SER A 54 -6.20 0.89 -1.03
C SER A 54 -5.72 -0.12 -2.09
N ALA A 55 -6.42 -1.25 -2.21
CA ALA A 55 -6.11 -2.29 -3.17
C ALA A 55 -6.19 -1.77 -4.61
N LEU A 56 -7.24 -1.03 -4.97
CA LEU A 56 -7.42 -0.49 -6.33
C LEU A 56 -6.26 0.41 -6.76
N PHE A 57 -5.85 1.35 -5.91
CA PHE A 57 -4.70 2.21 -6.19
C PHE A 57 -3.40 1.41 -6.31
N SER A 58 -3.18 0.46 -5.40
CA SER A 58 -1.96 -0.34 -5.36
C SER A 58 -1.85 -1.26 -6.57
N PHE A 59 -2.91 -2.02 -6.90
CA PHE A 59 -2.91 -2.94 -8.03
C PHE A 59 -2.94 -2.21 -9.36
N ALA A 60 -3.58 -1.05 -9.48
CA ALA A 60 -3.48 -0.23 -10.70
C ALA A 60 -2.04 0.22 -10.96
N ALA A 61 -1.31 0.65 -9.91
CA ALA A 61 0.11 0.98 -10.02
C ALA A 61 0.97 -0.24 -10.39
N VAL A 62 0.74 -1.39 -9.76
CA VAL A 62 1.45 -2.64 -10.05
C VAL A 62 1.20 -3.12 -11.48
N VAL A 63 -0.05 -3.08 -11.95
CA VAL A 63 -0.39 -3.42 -13.34
C VAL A 63 0.27 -2.45 -14.30
N GLY A 64 0.21 -1.14 -14.02
CA GLY A 64 0.88 -0.12 -14.82
C GLY A 64 2.39 -0.35 -14.92
N LEU A 65 3.05 -0.75 -13.82
CA LEU A 65 4.46 -1.13 -13.81
C LEU A 65 4.73 -2.38 -14.65
N ALA A 66 3.88 -3.41 -14.58
CA ALA A 66 4.08 -4.66 -15.29
C ALA A 66 3.89 -4.52 -16.82
N ILE A 67 2.99 -3.65 -17.26
CA ILE A 67 2.62 -3.57 -18.70
C ILE A 67 3.10 -2.33 -19.42
N GLY A 68 3.41 -1.26 -18.69
CA GLY A 68 3.81 0.02 -19.24
C GLY A 68 5.28 0.07 -19.63
N THR A 69 5.60 0.90 -20.62
CA THR A 69 6.98 1.15 -21.03
C THR A 69 7.68 2.01 -19.96
N PRO A 70 8.90 1.65 -19.51
CA PRO A 70 9.65 2.42 -18.54
C PRO A 70 9.83 3.88 -18.98
N ALA A 71 9.34 4.79 -18.16
CA ALA A 71 9.46 6.23 -18.36
C ALA A 71 9.38 6.91 -17.00
N VAL A 72 10.03 8.07 -16.85
CA VAL A 72 9.98 8.84 -15.59
C VAL A 72 8.54 9.16 -15.19
N GLY A 73 7.69 9.53 -16.15
CA GLY A 73 6.26 9.78 -15.91
C GLY A 73 5.52 8.56 -15.36
N LEU A 74 5.75 7.37 -15.93
CA LEU A 74 5.18 6.12 -15.42
C LEU A 74 5.68 5.83 -14.00
N GLY A 75 6.98 5.98 -13.75
CA GLY A 75 7.57 5.79 -12.43
C GLY A 75 6.94 6.69 -11.36
N VAL A 76 6.69 7.96 -11.68
CA VAL A 76 5.99 8.90 -10.78
C VAL A 76 4.54 8.45 -10.53
N LEU A 77 3.82 8.01 -11.55
CA LEU A 77 2.44 7.52 -11.40
C LEU A 77 2.37 6.24 -10.56
N VAL A 78 3.28 5.29 -10.77
CA VAL A 78 3.39 4.07 -9.98
C VAL A 78 3.69 4.41 -8.53
N TRP A 79 4.68 5.28 -8.27
CA TRP A 79 5.00 5.74 -6.93
C TRP A 79 3.81 6.41 -6.24
N LEU A 80 3.12 7.34 -6.93
CA LEU A 80 1.92 8.00 -6.40
C LEU A 80 0.81 7.01 -6.07
N GLY A 81 0.53 6.06 -6.96
CA GLY A 81 -0.50 5.05 -6.75
C GLY A 81 -0.20 4.16 -5.54
N LEU A 82 1.04 3.69 -5.41
CA LEU A 82 1.48 2.90 -4.25
C LEU A 82 1.44 3.72 -2.95
N ALA A 83 1.88 4.99 -2.98
CA ALA A 83 1.85 5.86 -1.82
C ALA A 83 0.41 6.17 -1.35
N ILE A 84 -0.50 6.43 -2.30
CA ILE A 84 -1.92 6.65 -2.00
C ILE A 84 -2.55 5.36 -1.46
N GLY A 85 -2.27 4.22 -2.09
CA GLY A 85 -2.71 2.91 -1.62
C GLY A 85 -2.30 2.67 -0.18
N PHE A 86 -1.01 2.86 0.13
CA PHE A 86 -0.49 2.67 1.48
C PHE A 86 -1.06 3.66 2.51
N ALA A 87 -1.41 4.88 2.10
CA ALA A 87 -2.08 5.83 2.98
C ALA A 87 -3.51 5.36 3.33
N PHE A 88 -4.26 4.82 2.37
CA PHE A 88 -5.59 4.23 2.58
C PHE A 88 -5.54 2.95 3.40
N ASP A 89 -4.53 2.12 3.19
CA ASP A 89 -4.21 0.94 4.01
C ASP A 89 -4.04 1.32 5.49
N SER A 90 -3.25 2.35 5.77
CA SER A 90 -3.17 2.88 7.14
C SER A 90 -4.46 3.52 7.64
N ALA A 91 -5.37 3.92 6.75
CA ALA A 91 -6.63 4.56 7.10
C ALA A 91 -7.72 3.54 7.49
N ASP A 92 -7.77 2.35 6.89
CA ASP A 92 -8.81 1.36 7.17
C ASP A 92 -8.77 0.87 8.63
N GLY A 93 -7.59 0.55 9.15
CA GLY A 93 -7.40 0.09 10.52
C GLY A 93 -7.62 1.23 11.51
N GLN A 94 -7.30 2.47 11.11
CA GLN A 94 -7.63 3.65 11.90
C GLN A 94 -9.13 3.88 11.96
N LEU A 95 -9.83 3.72 10.84
CA LEU A 95 -11.29 3.82 10.75
C LEU A 95 -11.99 2.71 11.54
N ALA A 96 -11.48 1.48 11.50
CA ALA A 96 -11.98 0.37 12.31
C ALA A 96 -11.89 0.70 13.81
N ARG A 97 -10.73 1.18 14.27
CA ARG A 97 -10.54 1.63 15.67
C ARG A 97 -11.48 2.78 16.04
N LEU A 98 -11.64 3.76 15.15
CA LEU A 98 -12.55 4.89 15.37
C LEU A 98 -14.01 4.43 15.49
N ARG A 99 -14.41 3.41 14.73
CA ARG A 99 -15.77 2.83 14.78
C ARG A 99 -15.99 1.84 15.95
N GLY A 100 -15.01 1.71 16.85
CA GLY A 100 -15.12 0.85 18.03
C GLY A 100 -14.73 -0.62 17.79
N GLY A 101 -14.10 -0.96 16.66
CA GLY A 101 -13.58 -2.31 16.44
C GLY A 101 -13.29 -2.69 14.98
N GLY A 102 -12.49 -3.75 14.82
CA GLY A 102 -12.33 -4.51 13.58
C GLY A 102 -13.05 -5.86 13.66
N SER A 103 -12.97 -6.66 12.60
CA SER A 103 -13.50 -8.03 12.57
C SER A 103 -12.41 -9.01 12.15
N ALA A 104 -12.50 -10.27 12.58
CA ALA A 104 -11.56 -11.32 12.16
C ALA A 104 -11.54 -11.50 10.63
N ALA A 105 -12.70 -11.37 9.98
CA ALA A 105 -12.79 -11.40 8.53
C ALA A 105 -12.11 -10.19 7.85
N GLY A 106 -12.19 -9.01 8.46
CA GLY A 106 -11.51 -7.81 7.96
C GLY A 106 -9.99 -7.89 8.12
N GLU A 107 -9.52 -8.39 9.27
CA GLU A 107 -8.09 -8.63 9.51
C GLU A 107 -7.52 -9.71 8.58
N TRP A 108 -8.28 -10.78 8.32
CA TRP A 108 -7.92 -11.77 7.31
C TRP A 108 -7.84 -11.16 5.90
N LEU A 109 -8.84 -10.34 5.51
CA LEU A 109 -8.84 -9.68 4.21
C LEU A 109 -7.64 -8.75 4.02
N ASP A 110 -7.33 -7.96 5.05
CA ASP A 110 -6.17 -7.06 5.08
C ASP A 110 -4.87 -7.83 4.82
N HIS A 111 -4.64 -8.90 5.59
CA HIS A 111 -3.47 -9.78 5.42
C HIS A 111 -3.39 -10.43 4.02
N VAL A 112 -4.51 -10.89 3.48
CA VAL A 112 -4.54 -11.51 2.14
C VAL A 112 -4.21 -10.47 1.06
N VAL A 113 -4.77 -9.27 1.17
CA VAL A 113 -4.51 -8.16 0.24
C VAL A 113 -3.04 -7.73 0.33
N ASP A 114 -2.46 -7.67 1.53
CA ASP A 114 -1.04 -7.38 1.74
C ASP A 114 -0.11 -8.42 1.11
N CYS A 115 -0.37 -9.71 1.35
CA CYS A 115 0.35 -10.81 0.68
C CYS A 115 0.30 -10.68 -0.85
N ALA A 116 -0.89 -10.42 -1.38
CA ALA A 116 -1.10 -10.25 -2.81
C ALA A 116 -0.35 -9.02 -3.37
N LYS A 117 -0.36 -7.89 -2.65
CA LYS A 117 0.37 -6.67 -3.04
C LYS A 117 1.89 -6.91 -3.08
N ILE A 118 2.45 -7.52 -2.03
CA ILE A 118 3.90 -7.74 -1.91
C ILE A 118 4.40 -8.69 -3.01
N THR A 119 3.67 -9.77 -3.27
CA THR A 119 4.02 -10.72 -4.33
C THR A 119 3.85 -10.10 -5.72
N ALA A 120 2.73 -9.43 -5.98
CA ALA A 120 2.46 -8.83 -7.29
C ALA A 120 3.44 -7.71 -7.65
N LEU A 121 3.88 -6.90 -6.69
CA LEU A 121 4.84 -5.83 -6.94
C LEU A 121 6.17 -6.36 -7.47
N HIS A 122 6.72 -7.40 -6.84
CA HIS A 122 7.99 -7.98 -7.29
C HIS A 122 7.85 -8.74 -8.61
N ALA A 123 6.72 -9.41 -8.82
CA ALA A 123 6.38 -10.01 -10.12
C ALA A 123 6.29 -8.93 -11.23
N ALA A 124 5.71 -7.76 -10.94
CA ALA A 124 5.65 -6.66 -11.90
C ALA A 124 7.04 -6.10 -12.25
N VAL A 125 7.93 -5.96 -11.26
CA VAL A 125 9.33 -5.58 -11.51
C VAL A 125 10.04 -6.61 -12.39
N LEU A 126 9.85 -7.91 -12.10
CA LEU A 126 10.39 -9.00 -12.93
C LEU A 126 9.90 -8.92 -14.38
N ILE A 127 8.60 -8.73 -14.58
CA ILE A 127 8.00 -8.58 -15.90
C ILE A 127 8.60 -7.36 -16.61
N SER A 128 8.78 -6.24 -15.91
CA SER A 128 9.36 -5.03 -16.49
C SER A 128 10.83 -5.24 -16.90
N PHE A 129 11.63 -5.89 -16.05
CA PHE A 129 13.02 -6.25 -16.36
C PHE A 129 13.12 -7.15 -17.60
N TYR A 130 12.26 -8.17 -17.68
CA TYR A 130 12.21 -9.09 -18.80
C TYR A 130 11.79 -8.41 -20.12
N ARG A 131 10.84 -7.47 -20.06
CA ARG A 131 10.29 -6.80 -21.25
C ARG A 131 11.14 -5.63 -21.75
N HIS A 132 11.90 -5.00 -20.86
CA HIS A 132 12.63 -3.75 -21.13
C HIS A 132 14.04 -3.76 -20.51
N PRO A 133 14.88 -4.77 -20.79
CA PRO A 133 16.21 -4.87 -20.19
C PRO A 133 17.12 -3.66 -20.53
N ASP A 134 16.93 -3.08 -21.72
CA ASP A 134 17.63 -1.91 -22.22
C ASP A 134 17.36 -0.65 -21.41
N ALA A 135 16.11 -0.47 -20.98
CA ALA A 135 15.71 0.65 -20.15
C ALA A 135 16.35 0.64 -18.75
N TYR A 136 16.84 -0.52 -18.31
CA TYR A 136 17.50 -0.70 -17.02
C TYR A 136 19.01 -0.94 -17.12
N GLY A 137 19.56 -1.00 -18.34
CA GLY A 137 20.99 -1.28 -18.57
C GLY A 137 21.41 -2.71 -18.21
N ILE A 138 20.50 -3.68 -18.38
CA ILE A 138 20.70 -5.11 -18.04
C ILE A 138 20.62 -6.04 -19.26
N ASP A 139 20.77 -5.49 -20.47
CA ASP A 139 20.72 -6.24 -21.72
C ASP A 139 21.75 -7.37 -21.76
N GLY A 140 21.28 -8.58 -22.07
CA GLY A 140 22.13 -9.77 -22.17
C GLY A 140 22.58 -10.37 -20.84
N GLU A 141 22.10 -9.85 -19.71
CA GLU A 141 22.43 -10.31 -18.36
C GLU A 141 21.21 -10.89 -17.62
N ASP A 142 20.77 -12.09 -18.02
CA ASP A 142 19.60 -12.78 -17.45
C ASP A 142 19.67 -12.96 -15.91
N ALA A 143 20.87 -12.92 -15.33
CA ALA A 143 21.08 -12.98 -13.88
C ALA A 143 20.30 -11.89 -13.12
N TRP A 144 20.03 -10.73 -13.74
CA TRP A 144 19.23 -9.67 -13.12
C TRP A 144 17.77 -10.06 -12.88
N LEU A 145 17.25 -11.06 -13.59
CA LEU A 145 15.90 -11.59 -13.36
C LEU A 145 15.80 -12.33 -12.01
N LEU A 146 16.92 -12.75 -11.43
CA LEU A 146 16.96 -13.31 -10.08
C LEU A 146 16.73 -12.24 -9.00
N LEU A 147 17.02 -10.97 -9.28
CA LEU A 147 16.95 -9.90 -8.28
C LEU A 147 15.51 -9.70 -7.76
N PRO A 148 14.47 -9.48 -8.60
CA PRO A 148 13.10 -9.36 -8.11
C PRO A 148 12.60 -10.64 -7.42
N LEU A 149 13.07 -11.83 -7.84
CA LEU A 149 12.70 -13.11 -7.23
C LEU A 149 13.28 -13.26 -5.81
N VAL A 150 14.54 -12.86 -5.60
CA VAL A 150 15.17 -12.85 -4.27
C VAL A 150 14.44 -11.87 -3.35
N PHE A 151 14.11 -10.67 -3.84
CA PHE A 151 13.34 -9.69 -3.06
C PHE A 151 11.93 -10.19 -2.76
N GLN A 152 11.26 -10.86 -3.71
CA GLN A 152 9.95 -11.47 -3.48
C GLN A 152 10.03 -12.53 -2.38
N PHE A 153 11.02 -13.43 -2.45
CA PHE A 153 11.22 -14.47 -1.44
C PHE A 153 11.50 -13.86 -0.07
N ALA A 154 12.41 -12.89 0.01
CA ALA A 154 12.71 -12.18 1.24
C ALA A 154 11.44 -11.52 1.83
N ALA A 155 10.67 -10.83 0.99
CA ALA A 155 9.46 -10.15 1.43
C ALA A 155 8.41 -11.12 1.98
N VAL A 156 8.21 -12.27 1.33
CA VAL A 156 7.29 -13.33 1.79
C VAL A 156 7.74 -13.95 3.12
N VAL A 157 9.05 -14.19 3.30
CA VAL A 157 9.58 -14.80 4.52
C VAL A 157 9.57 -13.84 5.71
N THR A 158 9.60 -12.53 5.46
CA THR A 158 9.55 -11.49 6.51
C THR A 158 8.16 -10.92 6.78
N PHE A 159 7.15 -11.36 6.03
CA PHE A 159 5.77 -10.90 6.16
C PHE A 159 5.11 -11.46 7.44
#